data_AF-A0A537CD43-F1
#
_entry.id   AF-A0A537CD43-F1
#
_cell.length_a   1.000
_cell.length_b   1.000
_cell.length_c   1.000
_cell.angle_alpha   90.00
_cell.angle_beta   90.00
_cell.angle_gamma   90.00
#
_symmetry.space_group_name_H-M   'P 1'
#
loop_
_entity.id
_entity.type
_entity.pdbx_description
1 polymer ?
#
loop_
_entity_poly.entity_id
_entity_poly.type
_entity_poly.pdbx_seq_one_letter_code
_entity_poly.pdbx_strand_id
1 'polypeptide(L)' 'TSAAIAERIAAGVAEAIRHPDVLKRLSELSAEPMGLSPAQTGAFMREESERWGAIIRSARVKVD' A
#
# COMPACT_ATOMS: atom_id res chain seq x y z
N THR A 1 10.48 -12.21 4.21
CA THR A 1 10.21 -13.12 3.07
C THR A 1 11.32 -12.96 2.04
N SER A 2 11.57 -13.95 1.17
CA SER A 2 12.61 -13.79 0.13
C SER A 2 12.16 -12.82 -0.97
N ALA A 3 13.12 -12.15 -1.61
CA ALA A 3 12.81 -11.20 -2.69
C ALA A 3 12.00 -11.86 -3.83
N ALA A 4 12.37 -13.08 -4.22
CA ALA A 4 11.66 -13.81 -5.27
C ALA A 4 10.19 -14.09 -4.95
N ILE A 5 9.87 -14.40 -3.68
CA ILE A 5 8.48 -14.60 -3.26
C ILE A 5 7.70 -13.28 -3.29
N ALA A 6 8.31 -12.19 -2.82
CA ALA A 6 7.69 -10.87 -2.83
C ALA A 6 7.37 -10.40 -4.26
N GLU A 7 8.31 -10.57 -5.20
CA GLU A 7 8.10 -10.22 -6.61
C GLU A 7 6.95 -11.03 -7.23
N ARG A 8 6.91 -12.34 -6.98
CA ARG A 8 5.84 -13.20 -7.50
C ARG A 8 4.46 -12.79 -6.96
N ILE A 9 4.37 -12.40 -5.70
CA ILE A 9 3.12 -11.91 -5.10
C ILE A 9 2.74 -10.56 -5.72
N ALA A 10 3.68 -9.62 -5.82
CA ALA A 10 3.42 -8.30 -6.38
C ALA A 10 2.94 -8.40 -7.84
N ALA A 11 3.54 -9.28 -8.65
CA ALA A 11 3.09 -9.55 -10.01
C ALA A 11 1.64 -10.06 -10.05
N GLY A 12 1.29 -11.04 -9.20
CA GLY A 12 -0.08 -11.56 -9.11
C GLY A 12 -1.09 -10.52 -8.64
N VAL A 13 -0.73 -9.65 -7.69
CA VAL A 13 -1.59 -8.54 -7.23
C VAL A 13 -1.78 -7.51 -8.33
N ALA A 14 -0.71 -7.14 -9.04
CA ALA A 14 -0.76 -6.18 -10.15
C ALA A 14 -1.63 -6.70 -11.31
N GLU A 15 -1.61 -8.00 -11.56
CA GLU A 15 -2.54 -8.65 -12.50
C GLU A 15 -3.98 -8.61 -11.99
N ALA A 16 -4.21 -9.03 -10.75
CA ALA A 16 -5.55 -9.11 -10.16
C ALA A 16 -6.28 -7.76 -10.19
N ILE A 17 -5.57 -6.68 -9.87
CA ILE A 17 -6.11 -5.32 -9.86
C ILE A 17 -6.52 -4.84 -11.26
N ARG A 18 -6.02 -5.43 -12.36
CA ARG A 18 -6.46 -5.07 -13.71
C ARG A 18 -7.80 -5.69 -14.09
N HIS A 19 -8.32 -6.64 -13.32
CA HIS A 19 -9.63 -7.21 -13.61
C HIS A 19 -10.74 -6.17 -13.35
N PRO A 20 -11.68 -6.00 -14.30
CA PRO A 20 -12.76 -5.01 -14.17
C PRO A 20 -13.58 -5.17 -12.89
N ASP A 21 -13.88 -6.40 -12.49
CA ASP A 21 -14.66 -6.68 -11.27
C ASP A 21 -13.92 -6.28 -10.00
N VAL A 22 -12.59 -6.44 -10.00
CA VAL A 22 -11.73 -6.02 -8.89
C VAL A 22 -11.65 -4.49 -8.82
N LEU A 23 -11.43 -3.83 -9.95
CA LEU A 23 -11.44 -2.35 -10.04
C LEU A 23 -12.76 -1.77 -9.56
N LYS A 24 -13.88 -2.34 -10.03
CA LYS A 24 -15.22 -1.94 -9.62
C LYS A 24 -15.38 -2.08 -8.11
N ARG A 25 -14.99 -3.22 -7.54
CA ARG A 25 -15.13 -3.45 -6.09
C ARG A 25 -14.26 -2.51 -5.26
N LEU A 26 -13.04 -2.22 -5.69
CA LEU A 26 -12.17 -1.25 -5.02
C LEU A 26 -12.76 0.17 -5.10
N SER A 27 -13.28 0.56 -6.26
CA SER A 27 -13.96 1.85 -6.43
C SER A 27 -15.20 1.98 -5.56
N GLU A 28 -16.03 0.94 -5.42
CA GLU A 28 -17.18 0.91 -4.50
C GLU A 28 -16.76 1.12 -3.03
N LEU A 29 -15.54 0.74 -2.67
CA LEU A 29 -14.95 0.94 -1.35
C LEU A 29 -14.22 2.29 -1.23
N SER A 30 -14.33 3.17 -2.24
CA SER A 30 -13.57 4.42 -2.35
C SER A 30 -12.05 4.21 -2.27
N ALA A 31 -11.56 3.05 -2.75
CA ALA A 31 -10.15 2.71 -2.77
C ALA A 31 -9.57 2.90 -4.18
N GLU A 32 -8.40 3.53 -4.25
CA GLU A 32 -7.63 3.69 -5.48
C GLU A 32 -6.51 2.63 -5.56
N PRO A 33 -6.51 1.77 -6.60
CA PRO A 33 -5.47 0.77 -6.76
C PRO A 33 -4.16 1.40 -7.27
N MET A 34 -3.04 1.08 -6.60
CA MET A 34 -1.72 1.59 -6.99
C MET A 34 -0.86 0.59 -7.79
N GLY A 35 -0.96 -0.71 -7.53
CA GLY A 35 -0.18 -1.74 -8.24
C GLY A 35 1.35 -1.61 -8.13
N LEU A 36 1.86 -1.16 -6.97
CA LEU A 36 3.29 -0.91 -6.74
C LEU A 36 4.15 -2.18 -6.74
N SER A 37 5.42 -2.05 -7.12
CA SER A 37 6.43 -3.09 -6.90
C SER A 37 6.76 -3.27 -5.40
N PRO A 38 7.42 -4.36 -4.97
CA PRO A 38 7.82 -4.54 -3.58
C PRO A 38 8.72 -3.40 -3.07
N ALA A 39 9.66 -2.94 -3.90
CA ALA A 39 10.55 -1.84 -3.56
C ALA A 39 9.80 -0.51 -3.38
N GLN A 40 8.87 -0.21 -4.31
CA GLN A 40 8.02 0.98 -4.23
C GLN A 40 7.08 0.93 -3.02
N THR A 41 6.51 -0.24 -2.73
CA THR A 41 5.68 -0.46 -1.54
C THR A 41 6.47 -0.21 -0.26
N GLY A 42 7.70 -0.75 -0.18
CA GLY A 42 8.59 -0.52 0.96
C GLY A 42 8.98 0.96 1.12
N ALA A 43 9.21 1.67 0.01
CA ALA A 43 9.48 3.11 0.04
C ALA A 43 8.28 3.90 0.53
N PHE A 44 7.09 3.64 -0.02
CA PHE A 44 5.84 4.28 0.38
C PHE A 44 5.56 4.11 1.88
N MET A 45 5.70 2.90 2.42
CA MET A 45 5.45 2.65 3.84
C MET A 45 6.42 3.43 4.75
N ARG A 46 7.68 3.60 4.34
CA ARG A 46 8.66 4.40 5.09
C ARG A 46 8.29 5.88 5.07
N GLU A 47 8.00 6.42 3.89
CA GLU A 47 7.59 7.81 3.72
C GLU A 47 6.35 8.14 4.55
N GLU A 48 5.32 7.29 4.49
CA GLU A 48 4.10 7.47 5.26
C GLU A 48 4.34 7.38 6.76
N SER A 49 5.16 6.43 7.21
CA SER A 49 5.50 6.29 8.63
C SER A 49 6.25 7.52 9.16
N GLU A 50 7.18 8.06 8.38
CA GLU A 50 7.93 9.27 8.73
C GLU A 50 7.01 10.48 8.80
N ARG A 51 6.18 10.68 7.75
CA ARG A 51 5.23 11.79 7.63
C ARG A 51 4.22 11.80 8.78
N TRP A 52 3.51 10.69 8.96
CA TRP A 52 2.47 10.61 10.00
C TRP A 52 3.08 10.55 11.40
N GLY A 53 4.22 9.90 11.57
CA GLY A 53 4.94 9.88 12.84
C GLY A 53 5.34 11.29 13.30
N ALA A 54 5.79 12.16 12.38
CA ALA A 54 6.09 13.55 12.69
C ALA A 54 4.85 14.32 13.15
N ILE A 55 3.73 14.16 12.44
CA ILE A 55 2.45 14.81 12.77
C ILE A 55 1.93 14.34 14.14
N ILE A 56 1.95 13.04 14.42
CA ILE A 56 1.49 12.48 15.70
C ILE A 56 2.29 13.09 16.86
N ARG A 57 3.62 13.15 16.74
CA ARG A 57 4.49 13.73 17.77
C ARG A 57 4.26 15.22 17.96
N SER A 58 4.10 15.99 16.88
CA SER A 58 3.86 17.43 16.97
C SER A 58 2.50 17.75 17.59
N ALA A 59 1.47 16.97 17.25
CA ALA A 59 0.12 17.12 17.78
C ALA A 59 -0.10 16.44 19.15
N ARG A 60 0.91 15.74 19.69
CA ARG A 60 0.85 14.98 20.96
C ARG A 60 -0.31 13.97 21.00
N VAL A 61 -0.66 13.40 19.86
CA VAL A 61 -1.72 12.39 19.75
C VAL A 61 -1.24 11.10 20.42
N LYS A 62 -2.11 10.51 21.24
CA LYS A 62 -1.91 9.19 21.87
C LYS A 62 -3.10 8.31 21.53
N VAL A 63 -2.84 7.01 21.42
CA VAL A 63 -3.90 5.98 21.39
C VAL A 63 -4.13 5.57 22.84
N ASP A 64 -5.40 5.41 23.22
CA ASP A 64 -5.81 4.95 24.56
C ASP A 64 -5.50 3.46 24.80
#